data_AF-A0A3P5WZ92-F1
#
_entry.id   AF-A0A3P5WZ92-F1
#
_cell.length_a   1.000
_cell.length_b   1.000
_cell.length_c   1.000
_cell.angle_alpha   90.00
_cell.angle_beta   90.00
_cell.angle_gamma   90.00
#
_symmetry.space_group_name_H-M   'P 1'
#
loop_
_entity.id
_entity.type
_entity.pdbx_description
1 polymer ?
#
loop_
_entity_poly.entity_id
_entity_poly.type
_entity_poly.pdbx_seq_one_letter_code
_entity_poly.pdbx_strand_id
1 'polypeptide(L)' 'MSPATFYKLKAKYGGMDLSDAKRLKQIEDENAKLKRLPADAMLDNVVLKDLLGKP' A
#
# COMPACT_ATOMS: atom_id res chain seq x y z
N MET A 1 -24.26 -4.58 -6.63
CA MET A 1 -23.44 -3.35 -6.60
C MET A 1 -24.37 -2.17 -6.39
N SER A 2 -24.13 -1.32 -5.38
CA SER A 2 -25.03 -0.17 -5.15
C SER A 2 -24.76 0.95 -6.17
N PRO A 3 -25.76 1.80 -6.48
CA PRO A 3 -25.54 3.00 -7.31
C PRO A 3 -24.43 3.89 -6.76
N ALA A 4 -24.36 4.06 -5.43
CA ALA A 4 -23.31 4.83 -4.78
C ALA A 4 -21.90 4.23 -5.01
N THR A 5 -21.79 2.89 -4.94
CA THR A 5 -20.53 2.18 -5.25
C THR A 5 -20.15 2.36 -6.73
N PHE A 6 -21.12 2.29 -7.64
CA PHE A 6 -20.89 2.50 -9.07
C PHE A 6 -20.39 3.90 -9.40
N TYR A 7 -21.03 4.95 -8.87
CA TYR A 7 -20.60 6.34 -9.09
C TYR A 7 -19.22 6.63 -8.50
N LYS A 8 -18.89 6.05 -7.34
CA LYS A 8 -17.53 6.15 -6.76
C LYS A 8 -16.48 5.54 -7.70
N LEU A 9 -16.75 4.36 -8.25
CA LEU A 9 -15.84 3.70 -9.19
C LEU A 9 -15.73 4.47 -10.51
N LYS A 10 -16.85 4.95 -11.05
CA LYS A 10 -16.86 5.76 -12.27
C LYS A 10 -16.12 7.09 -12.09
N ALA A 11 -16.27 7.75 -10.94
CA ALA A 11 -15.52 8.98 -10.65
C ALA A 11 -14.00 8.72 -10.53
N LYS A 12 -13.61 7.58 -9.95
CA LYS A 12 -12.21 7.22 -9.73
C LYS A 12 -11.51 6.67 -10.98
N TYR A 13 -12.23 5.94 -11.84
CA TYR A 13 -11.64 5.16 -12.94
C TYR A 13 -12.29 5.41 -14.30
N GLY A 14 -13.38 6.17 -14.40
CA GLY A 14 -14.21 6.26 -15.60
C GLY A 14 -13.60 6.98 -16.80
N GLY A 15 -12.47 7.68 -16.62
CA GLY A 15 -11.68 8.28 -17.71
C GLY A 15 -10.30 7.67 -17.88
N MET A 16 -10.02 6.55 -17.21
CA MET A 16 -8.72 5.88 -17.20
C MET A 16 -8.60 4.94 -18.41
N ASP A 17 -7.54 5.08 -19.20
CA ASP A 17 -7.23 4.10 -20.25
C ASP A 17 -6.66 2.81 -19.64
N LEU A 18 -6.69 1.71 -20.39
CA LEU A 18 -6.12 0.42 -19.99
C LEU A 18 -4.64 0.51 -19.60
N SER A 19 -3.88 1.39 -20.26
CA SER A 19 -2.47 1.64 -19.94
C SER A 19 -2.29 2.29 -18.56
N ASP A 20 -3.11 3.30 -18.24
CA ASP A 20 -3.13 3.96 -16.94
C ASP A 20 -3.58 3.03 -15.82
N ALA A 21 -4.57 2.18 -16.07
CA ALA A 21 -5.04 1.19 -15.09
C ALA A 21 -3.96 0.15 -14.75
N LYS A 22 -3.19 -0.30 -15.75
CA LYS A 22 -2.06 -1.22 -15.54
C LYS A 22 -0.96 -0.56 -14.72
N ARG A 23 -0.59 0.68 -15.06
CA ARG A 23 0.43 1.45 -14.34
C ARG A 23 0.02 1.73 -12.89
N LEU A 24 -1.25 2.08 -12.66
CA LEU A 24 -1.78 2.30 -11.32
C LEU A 24 -1.66 1.04 -10.46
N LYS A 25 -2.05 -0.13 -10.99
CA LYS A 25 -1.93 -1.41 -10.27
C LYS A 25 -0.47 -1.72 -9.90
N GLN A 26 0.46 -1.53 -10.83
CA GLN A 26 1.90 -1.75 -10.56
C GLN A 26 2.40 -0.86 -9.42
N ILE A 27 2.03 0.42 -9.42
CA ILE A 27 2.40 1.36 -8.37
C ILE A 27 1.75 1.00 -7.02
N GLU A 28 0.50 0.54 -7.03
CA GLU A 28 -0.18 0.07 -5.81
C GLU A 28 0.52 -1.17 -5.22
N ASP A 29 0.90 -2.14 -6.07
CA ASP A 29 1.63 -3.35 -5.67
C ASP A 29 3.03 -3.03 -5.12
N GLU A 30 3.77 -2.14 -5.80
CA GLU A 30 5.08 -1.66 -5.34
C GLU A 30 4.97 -0.90 -4.01
N ASN A 31 3.99 -0.02 -3.86
CA ASN A 31 3.74 0.69 -2.60
C ASN A 31 3.40 -0.27 -1.46
N ALA A 32 2.61 -1.32 -1.72
CA ALA A 32 2.29 -2.32 -0.71
C ALA A 32 3.55 -3.08 -0.26
N LYS A 33 4.45 -3.42 -1.19
CA LYS A 33 5.74 -4.05 -0.87
C LYS A 33 6.66 -3.11 -0.12
N LEU A 34 6.79 -1.87 -0.57
CA LEU A 34 7.63 -0.83 0.04
C LEU A 34 7.17 -0.43 1.44
N LYS A 35 5.88 -0.55 1.77
CA LYS A 35 5.38 -0.27 3.13
C LYS A 35 5.62 -1.42 4.11
N ARG A 36 5.73 -2.66 3.64
CA ARG A 36 6.00 -3.83 4.51
C ARG A 36 7.46 -3.86 4.97
N LEU A 37 8.40 -3.66 4.04
CA LEU A 37 9.83 -3.73 4.33
C LEU A 37 10.33 -2.85 5.50
N PRO A 38 9.98 -1.54 5.58
CA PRO A 38 10.41 -0.68 6.68
C PRO A 38 9.67 -1.01 7.97
N ALA A 39 8.41 -1.46 7.91
CA ALA A 39 7.67 -1.84 9.12
C ALA A 39 8.32 -3.05 9.82
N ASP A 40 8.72 -4.07 9.05
CA ASP A 40 9.41 -5.25 9.56
C ASP A 40 10.80 -4.87 10.12
N ALA A 41 11.58 -4.10 9.36
CA ALA A 41 12.90 -3.65 9.79
C ALA A 41 12.86 -2.73 11.03
N MET A 42 11.83 -1.87 11.16
CA MET A 42 11.62 -1.03 12.33
C MET A 42 11.22 -1.87 13.55
N LEU A 43 10.38 -2.88 13.37
CA LEU A 43 10.00 -3.81 14.44
C LEU A 43 11.22 -4.56 14.97
N ASP A 44 12.05 -5.11 14.09
CA ASP A 44 13.31 -5.77 14.46
C ASP A 44 14.25 -4.82 15.19
N ASN A 45 14.34 -3.55 14.74
CA ASN A 45 15.18 -2.56 15.40
C ASN A 45 14.71 -2.23 16.83
N VAL A 46 13.40 -2.16 17.04
CA VAL A 46 12.80 -1.95 18.37
C VAL A 46 13.11 -3.14 19.27
N VAL A 47 12.90 -4.38 18.79
CA VAL A 47 13.19 -5.60 19.56
C VAL A 47 14.69 -5.68 19.92
N LEU A 48 15.59 -5.40 18.97
CA LEU A 48 17.03 -5.42 19.22
C LEU A 48 17.44 -4.37 20.26
N LYS A 49 16.88 -3.16 20.22
CA LYS A 49 17.16 -2.12 21.21
C LYS A 49 16.62 -2.48 22.60
N ASP A 50 15.45 -3.10 22.67
CA ASP A 50 14.88 -3.59 23.94
C ASP A 50 15.72 -4.71 24.56
N LEU A 51 16.31 -5.58 23.73
CA LEU A 51 17.21 -6.65 24.19
C LEU A 51 18.57 -6.10 24.65
N LEU A 52 19.13 -5.12 23.93
CA LEU A 52 20.42 -4.50 24.24
C LEU A 52 20.34 -3.47 25.38
N GLY A 53 19.15 -2.94 25.66
CA GLY A 53 18.90 -1.95 26.71
C GLY A 53 18.55 -2.53 28.08
N LYS A 54 18.45 -3.86 28.21
CA LYS A 54 18.27 -4.52 29.51
C LYS A 54 19.64 -4.75 30.17
N PRO A 55 19.82 -4.34 31.44
CA PRO A 55 21.06 -4.59 32.18
C PRO A 55 21.32 -6.07 32.44
#